data_AF-A0A814B4L5-F1
#
_entry.id   AF-A0A814B4L5-F1
#
_cell.length_a   1.000
_cell.length_b   1.000
_cell.length_c   1.000
_cell.angle_alpha   90.00
_cell.angle_beta   90.00
_cell.angle_gamma   90.00
#
_symmetry.space_group_name_H-M   'P 1'
#
loop_
_entity.id
_entity.type
_entity.pdbx_description
1 polymer ?
#
loop_
_entity_poly.entity_id
_entity_poly.type
_entity_poly.pdbx_seq_one_letter_code
_entity_poly.pdbx_strand_id
1 'polypeptide(L)'
;MVNRDYAIDDDSSSYFFLQARSSNSKQSLIDVFNQHYAQSNYNILNEYQYIGLHILTNVLELELKSVQLLRTVAYKLVEFGLYNLAENIFRPIVNLRSDEPQSFRDLALLLQESNSETKNLIEISNLFKKVIFGEWDNCYSEIEVTTLHELNCFIFQFHQQQ
;
A
#
# COMPACT_ATOMS: atom_id res chain seq x y z
N MET A 1 -11.73 -38.17 -0.29
CA MET A 1 -10.37 -37.80 0.17
C MET A 1 -10.24 -36.30 0.07
N VAL A 2 -9.54 -35.73 1.04
CA VAL A 2 -9.58 -34.33 1.51
C VAL A 2 -8.95 -33.33 0.53
N ASN A 3 -9.51 -32.10 0.56
CA ASN A 3 -9.05 -30.82 0.00
C ASN A 3 -7.52 -30.57 0.04
N ARG A 4 -7.05 -29.76 -0.92
CA ARG A 4 -6.45 -28.44 -0.61
C ARG A 4 -6.36 -27.56 -1.85
N ASP A 5 -7.21 -26.55 -1.84
CA ASP A 5 -7.08 -25.32 -2.63
C ASP A 5 -5.68 -24.72 -2.42
N TYR A 6 -4.96 -24.47 -3.51
CA TYR A 6 -3.81 -23.57 -3.49
C TYR A 6 -4.34 -22.14 -3.62
N ALA A 7 -4.80 -21.59 -2.50
CA ALA A 7 -4.80 -20.15 -2.31
C ALA A 7 -3.33 -19.73 -2.26
N ILE A 8 -2.91 -18.89 -3.22
CA ILE A 8 -1.63 -18.21 -3.14
C ILE A 8 -1.76 -17.26 -1.96
N ASP A 9 -1.10 -17.59 -0.85
CA ASP A 9 -1.01 -16.75 0.34
C ASP A 9 -0.28 -15.45 -0.03
N ASP A 10 -1.08 -14.40 -0.19
CA ASP A 10 -0.75 -12.98 -0.23
C ASP A 10 0.06 -12.50 1.00
N ASP A 11 0.21 -13.38 2.00
CA ASP A 11 0.92 -13.15 3.25
C ASP A 11 2.45 -13.27 3.11
N SER A 12 2.93 -13.88 2.02
CA SER A 12 4.38 -14.08 1.77
C SER A 12 5.14 -12.76 1.70
N SER A 13 4.58 -11.81 0.96
CA SER A 13 5.14 -10.47 0.69
C SER A 13 5.19 -9.63 1.96
N SER A 14 4.09 -9.66 2.72
CA SER A 14 3.97 -9.01 4.02
C SER A 14 4.94 -9.60 5.04
N TYR A 15 5.09 -10.93 5.08
CA TYR A 15 6.04 -11.62 5.95
C TYR A 15 7.49 -11.26 5.62
N PHE A 16 7.88 -11.25 4.35
CA PHE A 16 9.22 -10.88 3.93
C PHE A 16 9.53 -9.39 4.19
N PHE A 17 8.57 -8.48 4.04
CA PHE A 17 8.77 -7.07 4.38
C PHE A 17 8.87 -6.85 5.90
N LEU A 18 8.09 -7.57 6.70
CA LEU A 18 8.19 -7.56 8.16
C LEU A 18 9.49 -8.21 8.66
N GLN A 19 10.00 -9.21 7.95
CA GLN A 19 11.30 -9.81 8.21
C GLN A 19 12.44 -8.90 7.77
N ALA A 20 12.32 -8.18 6.64
CA ALA A 20 13.26 -7.14 6.24
C ALA A 20 13.29 -5.99 7.27
N ARG A 21 12.12 -5.61 7.79
CA ARG A 21 11.92 -4.66 8.91
C ARG A 21 12.59 -5.12 10.21
N SER A 22 12.67 -6.43 10.47
CA SER A 22 13.36 -6.97 11.66
C SER A 22 14.86 -7.25 11.42
N SER A 23 15.26 -7.47 10.16
CA SER A 23 16.62 -7.83 9.74
C SER A 23 17.51 -6.62 9.43
N ASN A 24 16.91 -5.44 9.18
CA ASN A 24 17.60 -4.18 8.83
C ASN A 24 18.63 -4.30 7.69
N SER A 25 18.53 -5.30 6.82
CA SER A 25 19.54 -5.54 5.79
C SER A 25 19.05 -5.08 4.42
N LYS A 26 19.82 -4.20 3.81
CA LYS A 26 19.66 -3.71 2.43
C LYS A 26 19.31 -4.77 1.40
N GLN A 27 19.97 -5.92 1.55
CA GLN A 27 19.78 -7.05 0.66
C GLN A 27 18.36 -7.60 0.72
N SER A 28 17.76 -7.69 1.92
CA SER A 28 16.41 -8.25 2.08
C SER A 28 15.33 -7.38 1.43
N LEU A 29 15.47 -6.05 1.44
CA LEU A 29 14.53 -5.15 0.76
C LEU A 29 14.70 -5.17 -0.76
N ILE A 30 15.94 -5.26 -1.24
CA ILE A 30 16.25 -5.43 -2.67
C ILE A 30 15.72 -6.76 -3.20
N ASP A 31 15.81 -7.83 -2.42
CA ASP A 31 15.34 -9.16 -2.82
C ASP A 31 13.81 -9.19 -2.94
N VAL A 32 13.08 -8.61 -1.98
CA VAL A 32 11.62 -8.42 -2.04
C VAL A 32 11.22 -7.56 -3.23
N PHE A 33 11.96 -6.48 -3.48
CA PHE A 33 11.76 -5.65 -4.66
C PHE A 33 11.89 -6.47 -5.95
N ASN A 34 13.00 -7.18 -6.13
CA ASN A 34 13.28 -7.97 -7.33
C ASN A 34 12.22 -9.04 -7.57
N GLN A 35 11.72 -9.67 -6.49
CA GLN A 35 10.63 -10.64 -6.56
C GLN A 35 9.33 -10.01 -7.06
N HIS A 36 8.90 -8.88 -6.48
CA HIS A 36 7.69 -8.20 -6.90
C HIS A 36 7.81 -7.59 -8.30
N TYR A 37 8.99 -7.09 -8.67
CA TYR A 37 9.27 -6.58 -10.00
C TYR A 37 9.21 -7.69 -11.05
N ALA A 38 9.70 -8.89 -10.74
CA ALA A 38 9.61 -10.04 -11.64
C ALA A 38 8.16 -10.54 -11.84
N GLN A 39 7.28 -10.31 -10.86
CA GLN A 39 5.86 -10.71 -10.92
C GLN A 39 4.96 -9.66 -11.57
N SER A 40 5.35 -8.38 -11.47
CA SER A 40 4.60 -7.26 -12.05
C SER A 40 5.07 -7.09 -13.49
N ASN A 41 4.18 -7.14 -14.48
CA ASN A 41 4.49 -6.97 -15.91
C ASN A 41 4.97 -5.54 -16.27
N TYR A 42 5.95 -4.99 -15.54
CA TYR A 42 6.59 -3.73 -15.86
C TYR A 42 7.70 -3.97 -16.86
N ASN A 43 7.67 -3.22 -17.96
CA ASN A 43 8.84 -3.05 -18.82
C ASN A 43 10.03 -2.57 -17.98
N ILE A 44 11.24 -2.99 -18.37
CA ILE A 44 12.53 -2.67 -17.72
C ILE A 44 12.51 -1.22 -17.21
N LEU A 45 12.65 -1.03 -15.88
CA LEU A 45 12.76 0.30 -15.29
C LEU A 45 13.88 1.04 -16.01
N ASN A 46 13.64 2.28 -16.39
CA ASN A 46 14.75 3.08 -16.88
C ASN A 46 15.77 3.29 -15.74
N GLU A 47 17.00 3.64 -16.11
CA GLU A 47 18.12 3.78 -15.17
C GLU A 47 17.78 4.72 -13.99
N TYR A 48 17.02 5.79 -14.24
CA TYR A 48 16.59 6.74 -13.21
C TYR A 48 15.55 6.18 -12.25
N GLN A 49 14.63 5.33 -12.72
CA GLN A 49 13.66 4.64 -11.87
C GLN A 49 14.35 3.60 -10.98
N TYR A 50 15.35 2.88 -11.51
CA TYR A 50 16.14 1.94 -10.72
C TYR A 50 16.96 2.64 -9.63
N ILE A 51 17.58 3.78 -9.96
CA ILE A 51 18.30 4.62 -8.98
C ILE A 51 17.33 5.19 -7.94
N GLY A 52 16.19 5.74 -8.39
CA GLY A 52 15.17 6.30 -7.50
C GLY A 52 14.67 5.27 -6.50
N LEU A 53 14.40 4.05 -6.97
CA LEU A 53 14.03 2.94 -6.13
C LEU A 53 15.14 2.52 -5.15
N HIS A 54 16.40 2.42 -5.59
CA HIS A 54 17.53 2.13 -4.69
C HIS A 54 17.67 3.20 -3.60
N ILE A 55 17.47 4.46 -3.95
CA ILE A 55 17.46 5.55 -2.98
C ILE A 55 16.28 5.35 -2.00
N LEU A 56 15.09 5.01 -2.50
CA LEU A 56 13.93 4.74 -1.64
C LEU A 56 14.17 3.57 -0.68
N THR A 57 14.77 2.45 -1.13
CA THR A 57 15.08 1.32 -0.23
C THR A 57 16.14 1.67 0.80
N ASN A 58 17.20 2.40 0.40
CA ASN A 58 18.21 2.88 1.35
C ASN A 58 17.62 3.87 2.36
N VAL A 59 16.70 4.74 1.93
CA VAL A 59 15.98 5.68 2.81
C VAL A 59 15.07 4.94 3.78
N LEU A 60 14.38 3.90 3.31
CA LEU A 60 13.61 3.01 4.17
C LEU A 60 14.53 2.37 5.23
N GLU A 61 15.72 1.88 4.87
CA GLU A 61 16.69 1.30 5.82
C GLU A 61 17.17 2.29 6.88
N LEU A 62 17.49 3.53 6.47
CA LEU A 62 18.12 4.52 7.34
C LEU A 62 17.12 5.15 8.34
N GLU A 63 15.83 5.20 7.99
CA GLU A 63 14.84 6.00 8.73
C GLU A 63 13.52 5.26 9.04
N LEU A 64 13.58 3.95 9.34
CA LEU A 64 12.44 3.07 9.71
C LEU A 64 11.51 3.56 10.86
N LYS A 65 11.78 4.73 11.45
CA LYS A 65 10.99 5.32 12.54
C LYS A 65 10.06 6.46 12.10
N SER A 66 10.26 7.04 10.91
CA SER A 66 9.46 8.17 10.44
C SER A 66 8.31 7.71 9.56
N VAL A 67 7.08 7.69 10.10
CA VAL A 67 5.88 7.30 9.34
C VAL A 67 5.64 8.25 8.15
N GLN A 68 5.94 9.53 8.30
CA GLN A 68 5.82 10.53 7.24
C GLN A 68 6.74 10.23 6.06
N LEU A 69 7.97 9.75 6.32
CA LEU A 69 8.89 9.35 5.27
C LEU A 69 8.40 8.08 4.58
N LEU A 70 7.96 7.07 5.35
CA LEU A 70 7.37 5.85 4.79
C LEU A 70 6.21 6.18 3.84
N ARG A 71 5.32 7.09 4.24
CA ARG A 71 4.20 7.57 3.42
C ARG A 71 4.68 8.26 2.14
N THR A 72 5.73 9.08 2.24
CA THR A 72 6.35 9.75 1.07
C THR A 72 6.92 8.73 0.08
N VAL A 73 7.63 7.73 0.58
CA VAL A 73 8.18 6.63 -0.23
C VAL A 73 7.05 5.85 -0.90
N ALA A 74 6.01 5.49 -0.14
CA ALA A 74 4.89 4.72 -0.65
C ALA A 74 4.17 5.45 -1.78
N TYR A 75 3.86 6.75 -1.62
CA TYR A 75 3.28 7.54 -2.72
C TYR A 75 4.18 7.62 -3.95
N LYS A 76 5.51 7.71 -3.78
CA LYS A 76 6.43 7.65 -4.94
C LYS A 76 6.37 6.30 -5.64
N LEU A 77 6.24 5.20 -4.92
CA LEU A 77 6.02 3.88 -5.53
C LEU A 77 4.68 3.82 -6.29
N VAL A 78 3.62 4.44 -5.77
CA VAL A 78 2.33 4.57 -6.49
C VAL A 78 2.50 5.36 -7.79
N GLU A 79 3.23 6.49 -7.79
CA GLU A 79 3.51 7.27 -8.99
C GLU A 79 4.27 6.46 -10.07
N PHE A 80 5.11 5.51 -9.65
CA PHE A 80 5.78 4.57 -10.55
C PHE A 80 4.94 3.33 -10.89
N GLY A 81 3.70 3.25 -10.36
CA GLY A 81 2.76 2.16 -10.53
C GLY A 81 3.20 0.84 -9.87
N LEU A 82 4.14 0.92 -8.92
CA LEU A 82 4.65 -0.21 -8.13
C LEU A 82 3.72 -0.49 -6.93
N TYR A 83 2.45 -0.80 -7.22
CA TYR A 83 1.38 -0.85 -6.22
C TYR A 83 1.61 -1.89 -5.12
N ASN A 84 2.05 -3.10 -5.46
CA ASN A 84 2.33 -4.16 -4.47
C ASN A 84 3.37 -3.73 -3.42
N LEU A 85 4.37 -2.94 -3.84
CA LEU A 85 5.41 -2.44 -2.93
C LEU A 85 4.90 -1.28 -2.08
N ALA A 86 4.10 -0.39 -2.66
CA ALA A 86 3.42 0.64 -1.89
C ALA A 86 2.49 0.02 -0.83
N GLU A 87 1.81 -1.08 -1.16
CA GLU A 87 0.90 -1.79 -0.26
C GLU A 87 1.63 -2.36 0.96
N ASN A 88 2.78 -2.98 0.73
CA ASN A 88 3.67 -3.48 1.78
C ASN A 88 4.15 -2.38 2.73
N ILE A 89 4.10 -1.11 2.33
CA ILE A 89 4.43 0.03 3.20
C ILE A 89 3.17 0.60 3.88
N PHE A 90 2.07 0.80 3.15
CA PHE A 90 0.84 1.36 3.70
C PHE A 90 0.17 0.44 4.73
N ARG A 91 0.18 -0.89 4.54
CA ARG A 91 -0.40 -1.84 5.52
C ARG A 91 0.25 -1.73 6.91
N PRO A 92 1.60 -1.71 7.05
CA PRO A 92 2.24 -1.40 8.32
C PRO A 92 1.93 0.01 8.86
N ILE A 93 1.81 1.03 8.00
CA ILE A 93 1.45 2.40 8.44
C ILE A 93 0.10 2.41 9.13
N VAL A 94 -0.91 1.69 8.61
CA VAL A 94 -2.22 1.54 9.27
C VAL A 94 -2.08 1.00 10.69
N ASN A 95 -1.19 0.04 10.93
CA ASN A 95 -0.96 -0.51 12.26
C ASN A 95 -0.19 0.47 13.17
N LEU A 96 0.80 1.18 12.61
CA LEU A 96 1.64 2.13 13.35
C LEU A 96 0.90 3.42 13.72
N ARG A 97 -0.07 3.82 12.90
CA ARG A 97 -0.87 5.04 13.02
C ARG A 97 -2.34 4.72 12.84
N SER A 98 -2.83 3.81 13.68
CA SER A 98 -4.24 3.42 13.72
C SER A 98 -5.15 4.48 14.35
N ASP A 99 -4.53 5.48 15.00
CA ASP A 99 -5.11 6.72 15.50
C ASP A 99 -5.33 7.78 14.41
N GLU A 100 -4.67 7.65 13.25
CA GLU A 100 -4.79 8.60 12.14
C GLU A 100 -5.78 8.07 11.07
N PRO A 101 -6.85 8.81 10.73
CA PRO A 101 -7.75 8.42 9.63
C PRO A 101 -7.01 8.35 8.29
N GLN A 102 -5.99 9.20 8.13
CA GLN A 102 -5.18 9.27 6.92
C GLN A 102 -4.53 7.93 6.56
N SER A 103 -4.07 7.15 7.55
CA SER A 103 -3.43 5.85 7.28
C SER A 103 -4.37 4.88 6.55
N PHE A 104 -5.65 4.85 6.93
CA PHE A 104 -6.66 4.02 6.29
C PHE A 104 -7.05 4.56 4.91
N ARG A 105 -7.21 5.89 4.79
CA ARG A 105 -7.51 6.56 3.51
C ARG A 105 -6.43 6.28 2.48
N ASP A 106 -5.15 6.37 2.86
CA ASP A 106 -4.04 6.17 1.94
C ASP A 106 -4.01 4.74 1.38
N LEU A 107 -4.26 3.73 2.22
CA LEU A 107 -4.36 2.34 1.79
C LEU A 107 -5.57 2.13 0.86
N ALA A 108 -6.72 2.76 1.15
CA ALA A 108 -7.90 2.65 0.30
C ALA A 108 -7.65 3.22 -1.11
N LEU A 109 -7.02 4.39 -1.19
CA LEU A 109 -6.67 5.03 -2.46
C LEU A 109 -5.65 4.20 -3.25
N LEU A 110 -4.65 3.63 -2.58
CA LEU A 110 -3.72 2.71 -3.24
C LEU A 110 -4.45 1.51 -3.86
N LEU A 111 -5.31 0.84 -3.08
CA LEU A 111 -6.02 -0.36 -3.54
C LEU A 111 -6.99 -0.05 -4.68
N GLN A 112 -7.52 1.18 -4.73
CA GLN A 112 -8.30 1.68 -5.86
C GLN A 112 -7.44 1.85 -7.13
N GLU A 113 -6.26 2.46 -7.00
CA GLU A 113 -5.34 2.69 -8.14
C GLU A 113 -4.69 1.40 -8.67
N SER A 114 -4.54 0.38 -7.82
CA SER A 114 -3.92 -0.89 -8.21
C SER A 114 -4.78 -1.76 -9.15
N ASN A 115 -5.95 -1.26 -9.62
CA ASN A 115 -6.86 -1.92 -10.57
C ASN A 115 -7.16 -3.38 -10.23
N SER A 116 -7.24 -3.67 -8.93
CA SER A 116 -7.31 -5.04 -8.46
C SER A 116 -8.76 -5.52 -8.34
N GLU A 117 -8.92 -6.82 -8.63
CA GLU A 117 -10.14 -7.61 -8.73
C GLU A 117 -11.21 -7.34 -7.65
N THR A 118 -12.41 -7.91 -7.83
CA THR A 118 -13.55 -7.81 -6.89
C THR A 118 -13.21 -8.04 -5.42
N LYS A 119 -12.14 -8.80 -5.13
CA LYS A 119 -11.62 -9.06 -3.78
C LYS A 119 -11.23 -7.77 -3.03
N ASN A 120 -10.69 -6.76 -3.71
CA ASN A 120 -10.24 -5.52 -3.06
C ASN A 120 -11.39 -4.53 -2.83
N LEU A 121 -12.52 -4.67 -3.52
CA LEU A 121 -13.65 -3.74 -3.41
C LEU A 121 -14.25 -3.69 -1.99
N ILE A 122 -14.35 -4.87 -1.35
CA ILE A 122 -14.86 -4.99 0.01
C ILE A 122 -13.89 -4.32 0.99
N GLU A 123 -12.59 -4.55 0.81
CA GLU A 123 -11.56 -3.94 1.64
C GLU A 123 -11.53 -2.42 1.49
N ILE A 124 -11.50 -1.90 0.27
CA ILE A 124 -11.57 -0.46 -0.04
C ILE A 124 -12.79 0.17 0.63
N SER A 125 -13.96 -0.46 0.46
CA SER A 125 -15.20 0.01 1.09
C SER A 125 -15.12 0.04 2.61
N ASN A 126 -14.50 -0.96 3.22
CA ASN A 126 -14.34 -1.02 4.68
C ASN A 126 -13.35 0.03 5.19
N LEU A 127 -12.25 0.26 4.48
CA LEU A 127 -11.27 1.30 4.82
C LEU A 127 -11.90 2.70 4.73
N PHE A 128 -12.60 3.01 3.65
CA PHE A 128 -13.31 4.29 3.52
C PHE A 128 -14.39 4.45 4.60
N LYS A 129 -15.21 3.42 4.87
CA LYS A 129 -16.19 3.46 5.97
C LYS A 129 -15.54 3.71 7.31
N LYS A 130 -14.38 3.10 7.58
CA LYS A 130 -13.64 3.30 8.83
C LYS A 130 -13.25 4.77 9.00
N VAL A 131 -12.81 5.44 7.94
CA VAL A 131 -12.47 6.87 7.97
C VAL A 131 -13.72 7.72 8.16
N ILE A 132 -14.78 7.47 7.39
CA ILE A 132 -16.00 8.29 7.38
C ILE A 132 -16.77 8.23 8.71
N PHE A 133 -16.89 7.03 9.28
CA PHE A 133 -17.68 6.79 10.50
C PHE A 133 -16.81 6.60 11.75
N GLY A 134 -15.50 6.75 11.62
CA GLY A 134 -14.56 6.63 12.74
C GLY A 134 -14.60 7.84 13.66
N GLU A 135 -14.27 7.62 14.93
CA GLU A 135 -13.99 8.70 15.86
C GLU A 135 -12.51 9.05 15.79
N TRP A 136 -12.22 10.31 15.46
CA TRP A 136 -10.86 10.81 15.24
C TRP A 136 -10.62 12.07 16.08
N ASP A 137 -9.36 12.40 16.29
CA ASP A 137 -8.99 13.69 16.91
C ASP A 137 -9.53 14.84 16.06
N ASN A 138 -9.97 15.92 16.70
CA ASN A 138 -10.47 17.14 16.05
C ASN A 138 -9.47 17.76 15.07
N CYS A 139 -8.16 17.48 15.20
CA CYS A 139 -7.17 17.93 14.22
C CYS A 139 -7.36 17.29 12.82
N TYR A 140 -8.19 16.23 12.70
CA TYR A 140 -8.58 15.61 11.44
C TYR A 140 -10.02 15.95 11.02
N SER A 141 -10.61 17.04 11.52
CA SER A 141 -11.96 17.47 11.14
C SER A 141 -12.14 17.57 9.63
N GLU A 142 -13.32 17.21 9.12
CA GLU A 142 -13.72 17.29 7.71
C GLU A 142 -13.07 16.25 6.77
N ILE A 143 -12.18 15.40 7.29
CA ILE A 143 -11.58 14.32 6.48
C ILE A 143 -12.66 13.36 5.97
N GLU A 144 -13.73 13.14 6.75
CA GLU A 144 -14.87 12.32 6.39
C GLU A 144 -15.57 12.83 5.11
N VAL A 145 -15.63 14.14 4.89
CA VAL A 145 -16.25 14.75 3.71
C VAL A 145 -15.38 14.50 2.47
N THR A 146 -14.08 14.69 2.61
CA THR A 146 -13.12 14.39 1.54
C THR A 146 -13.15 12.91 1.17
N THR A 147 -13.16 12.03 2.17
CA THR A 147 -13.20 10.59 1.95
C THR A 147 -14.54 10.10 1.39
N LEU A 148 -15.66 10.74 1.75
CA LEU A 148 -16.95 10.49 1.10
C LEU A 148 -16.92 10.82 -0.38
N HIS A 149 -16.26 11.93 -0.77
CA HIS A 149 -16.10 12.28 -2.17
C HIS A 149 -15.26 11.23 -2.93
N GLU A 150 -14.18 10.76 -2.33
CA GLU A 150 -13.31 9.71 -2.91
C GLU A 150 -14.04 8.38 -3.07
N LEU A 151 -14.80 7.97 -2.07
CA LEU A 151 -15.64 6.78 -2.15
C LEU A 151 -16.68 6.91 -3.27
N ASN A 152 -17.29 8.08 -3.46
CA ASN A 152 -18.22 8.32 -4.56
C ASN A 152 -17.52 8.22 -5.93
N CYS A 153 -16.30 8.75 -6.06
CA CYS A 153 -15.49 8.62 -7.27
C CYS A 153 -15.16 7.14 -7.56
N PHE A 154 -14.78 6.38 -6.54
CA PHE A 154 -14.53 4.94 -6.63
C PHE A 154 -15.75 4.16 -7.12
N ILE A 155 -16.92 4.40 -6.52
CA ILE A 155 -18.18 3.75 -6.92
C ILE A 155 -18.52 4.09 -8.38
N PHE A 156 -18.35 5.35 -8.78
CA PHE A 156 -18.60 5.78 -10.16
C PHE A 156 -17.66 5.08 -11.15
N GLN A 157 -16.36 5.01 -10.86
CA GLN A 157 -15.38 4.30 -11.70
C GLN A 157 -15.73 2.82 -11.85
N PHE A 158 -16.12 2.17 -10.75
CA PHE A 158 -16.51 0.76 -10.77
C PHE A 158 -17.73 0.51 -11.67
N HIS A 159 -18.73 1.40 -11.65
CA HIS A 159 -19.91 1.28 -12.52
C HIS A 159 -19.60 1.44 -14.01
N GLN A 160 -18.56 2.18 -14.39
CA GLN A 160 -18.18 2.40 -15.80
C GLN A 160 -17.37 1.24 -16.40
N GLN A 161 -16.83 0.34 -15.56
CA GLN A 161 -16.01 -0.80 -15.99
C GLN A 161 -16.83 -2.09 -16.20
N GLN A 162 -18.15 -2.06 -15.97
CA GLN A 162 -19.09 -3.16 -16.24
C GLN A 162 -19.83 -2.96 -17.56
#